data_AF-A9V8H6-F1
#
_entry.id   AF-A9V8H6-F1
#
_cell.length_a   1.000
_cell.length_b   1.000
_cell.length_c   1.000
_cell.angle_alpha   90.00
_cell.angle_beta   90.00
_cell.angle_gamma   90.00
#
_symmetry.space_group_name_H-M   'P 1'
#
loop_
_entity.id
_entity.type
_entity.pdbx_description
1 polymer ?
#
loop_
_entity_poly.entity_id
_entity_poly.type
_entity_poly.pdbx_seq_one_letter_code
_entity_poly.pdbx_strand_id
1 'polypeptide(L)'
;MAFSFPHVFSPQRVFSLVPFLTHATEDQLELNNKAFGLVLVMAACFSSGFAGVYFEKMLKGATAGIWILNVQLASFSVVIALTGLLYTERENIVSNGFFYGFSAWTYTAIGLQAIGGLVVAVVVKYADNILKGFATSISIVISCLLSVHFFDFVVTNRFGLGTVLVLASSYLYGTCPPVSPRTTNAQPTLISVSTEKR
;
A
#
# COMPACT_ATOMS: atom_id res chain seq x y z
N MET A 1 13.80 23.65 32.74
CA MET A 1 12.42 23.24 32.37
C MET A 1 12.55 21.99 31.52
N ALA A 2 12.59 20.83 32.18
CA ALA A 2 12.83 19.54 31.54
C ALA A 2 11.49 18.99 31.04
N PHE A 3 11.36 18.84 29.71
CA PHE A 3 10.27 18.08 29.12
C PHE A 3 10.52 16.60 29.40
N SER A 4 9.86 16.11 30.45
CA SER A 4 9.84 14.69 30.79
C SER A 4 8.98 13.98 29.75
N PHE A 5 9.62 13.35 28.77
CA PHE A 5 8.94 12.42 27.86
C PHE A 5 8.41 11.23 28.67
N PRO A 6 7.10 10.93 28.66
CA PRO A 6 6.62 9.68 29.22
C PRO A 6 7.14 8.51 28.39
N HIS A 7 7.59 7.49 29.12
CA HIS A 7 8.31 6.29 28.72
C HIS A 7 7.45 5.32 27.86
N VAL A 8 6.91 5.81 26.74
CA VAL A 8 5.99 5.08 25.82
C VAL A 8 6.49 5.16 24.36
N PHE A 9 7.76 5.52 24.15
CA PHE A 9 8.38 5.52 22.83
C PHE A 9 9.58 4.55 22.79
N SER A 10 9.31 3.27 23.08
CA SER A 10 10.22 2.21 22.66
C SER A 10 9.83 1.78 21.23
N PRO A 11 10.68 2.00 20.21
CA PRO A 11 10.43 1.53 18.83
C PRO A 11 10.26 0.00 18.73
N GLN A 12 10.53 -0.74 19.80
CA GLN A 12 10.36 -2.19 19.95
C GLN A 12 8.89 -2.67 19.92
N ARG A 13 7.88 -1.82 20.23
CA ARG A 13 6.46 -2.24 20.23
C ARG A 13 5.67 -1.92 18.95
N VAL A 14 6.15 -1.01 18.11
CA VAL A 14 5.54 -0.79 16.78
C VAL A 14 5.86 -1.98 15.87
N PHE A 15 6.98 -2.65 16.10
CA PHE A 15 7.36 -3.92 15.46
C PHE A 15 6.63 -5.15 16.03
N SER A 16 5.96 -5.02 17.19
CA SER A 16 5.24 -6.14 17.83
C SER A 16 3.82 -6.35 17.30
N LEU A 17 3.40 -5.65 16.23
CA LEU A 17 2.16 -5.91 15.48
C LEU A 17 2.41 -6.62 14.14
N VAL A 18 3.68 -6.80 13.77
CA VAL A 18 4.12 -7.73 12.71
C VAL A 18 4.00 -9.23 13.09
N PRO A 19 3.98 -9.67 14.37
CA PRO A 19 4.12 -11.08 14.68
C PRO A 19 2.84 -11.91 14.48
N PHE A 20 1.70 -11.32 14.12
CA PHE A 20 0.51 -12.12 13.82
C PHE A 20 0.66 -12.94 12.52
N LEU A 21 1.47 -12.46 11.57
CA LEU A 21 1.90 -13.28 10.42
C LEU A 21 3.16 -14.10 10.71
N THR A 22 3.87 -13.82 11.81
CA THR A 22 5.11 -14.52 12.20
C THR A 22 4.83 -15.75 13.07
N HIS A 23 3.77 -15.77 13.88
CA HIS A 23 3.42 -16.94 14.71
C HIS A 23 2.94 -18.17 13.92
N ALA A 24 2.46 -18.00 12.68
CA ALA A 24 2.21 -19.13 11.79
C ALA A 24 3.51 -19.75 11.23
N THR A 25 4.68 -19.17 11.55
CA THR A 25 5.97 -19.51 10.92
C THR A 25 7.13 -19.65 11.91
N GLU A 26 6.87 -19.82 13.21
CA GLU A 26 7.95 -20.13 14.17
C GLU A 26 8.18 -21.65 14.34
N ASP A 27 7.19 -22.50 14.07
CA ASP A 27 7.28 -23.94 14.41
C ASP A 27 7.83 -24.87 13.33
N GLN A 28 8.24 -24.40 12.15
CA GLN A 28 8.82 -25.28 11.12
C GLN A 28 10.13 -24.74 10.53
N LEU A 29 11.20 -24.75 11.34
CA LEU A 29 12.57 -25.25 11.01
C LEU A 29 13.64 -24.35 10.34
N GLU A 30 14.34 -23.60 11.19
CA GLU A 30 15.40 -22.59 11.00
C GLU A 30 16.56 -22.78 9.98
N LEU A 31 16.62 -23.84 9.16
CA LEU A 31 17.59 -23.93 8.05
C LEU A 31 16.94 -24.20 6.67
N ASN A 32 15.72 -24.76 6.64
CA ASN A 32 14.88 -24.88 5.43
C ASN A 32 14.10 -23.57 5.15
N ASN A 33 14.21 -22.59 6.07
CA ASN A 33 13.30 -21.47 6.24
C ASN A 33 13.65 -20.20 5.49
N LYS A 34 14.88 -20.02 5.02
CA LYS A 34 15.22 -18.87 4.18
C LYS A 34 14.60 -19.00 2.79
N ALA A 35 14.59 -20.20 2.23
CA ALA A 35 13.94 -20.48 0.96
C ALA A 35 12.42 -20.34 1.09
N PHE A 36 11.82 -20.85 2.18
CA PHE A 36 10.41 -20.66 2.46
C PHE A 36 10.03 -19.19 2.66
N GLY A 37 10.81 -18.44 3.44
CA GLY A 37 10.64 -17.00 3.60
C GLY A 37 10.78 -16.23 2.28
N LEU A 38 11.74 -16.61 1.42
CA LEU A 38 11.88 -16.06 0.08
C LEU A 38 10.63 -16.33 -0.77
N VAL A 39 10.10 -17.55 -0.75
CA VAL A 39 8.88 -17.92 -1.47
C VAL A 39 7.68 -17.13 -0.96
N LEU A 40 7.53 -16.96 0.36
CA LEU A 40 6.46 -16.14 0.94
C LEU A 40 6.57 -14.66 0.54
N VAL A 41 7.77 -14.08 0.56
CA VAL A 41 7.99 -12.70 0.11
C VAL A 41 7.70 -12.56 -1.38
N MET A 42 8.14 -13.51 -2.21
CA MET A 42 7.82 -13.51 -3.64
C MET A 42 6.30 -13.57 -3.86
N ALA A 43 5.59 -14.47 -3.18
CA ALA A 43 4.13 -14.57 -3.24
C ALA A 43 3.45 -13.27 -2.79
N ALA A 44 3.93 -12.64 -1.71
CA ALA A 44 3.43 -11.35 -1.24
C ALA A 44 3.67 -10.23 -2.26
N CYS A 45 4.84 -10.19 -2.90
CA CYS A 45 5.17 -9.22 -3.96
C CYS A 45 4.24 -9.36 -5.17
N PHE A 46 4.01 -10.59 -5.65
CA PHE A 46 3.07 -10.85 -6.74
C PHE A 46 1.64 -10.45 -6.36
N SER A 47 1.20 -10.82 -5.15
CA SER A 47 -0.14 -10.47 -4.66
C SER A 47 -0.32 -8.96 -4.52
N SER A 48 0.68 -8.25 -4.00
CA SER A 48 0.66 -6.78 -3.87
C SER A 48 0.60 -6.09 -5.23
N GLY A 49 1.40 -6.53 -6.20
CA GLY A 49 1.37 -6.01 -7.57
C GLY A 49 0.03 -6.25 -8.26
N PHE A 50 -0.51 -7.48 -8.15
CA PHE A 50 -1.79 -7.84 -8.73
C PHE A 50 -2.95 -7.07 -8.08
N ALA A 51 -2.99 -6.98 -6.75
CA ALA A 51 -4.00 -6.23 -6.02
C ALA A 51 -3.98 -4.74 -6.41
N GLY A 52 -2.80 -4.14 -6.57
CA GLY A 52 -2.66 -2.76 -7.02
C GLY A 52 -3.23 -2.51 -8.42
N VAL A 53 -2.94 -3.40 -9.39
CA VAL A 53 -3.46 -3.28 -10.76
C VAL A 53 -4.96 -3.62 -10.82
N TYR A 54 -5.43 -4.58 -10.04
CA TYR A 54 -6.85 -4.90 -9.94
C TYR A 54 -7.64 -3.74 -9.33
N PHE A 55 -7.13 -3.14 -8.25
CA PHE A 55 -7.71 -1.96 -7.63
C PHE A 55 -7.79 -0.79 -8.62
N GLU A 56 -6.74 -0.59 -9.41
CA GLU A 56 -6.75 0.40 -10.49
C GLU A 56 -7.81 0.11 -11.55
N LYS A 57 -7.87 -1.13 -12.06
CA LYS A 57 -8.90 -1.55 -13.03
C LYS A 57 -10.31 -1.35 -12.50
N MET A 58 -10.53 -1.64 -11.23
CA MET A 58 -11.82 -1.49 -10.58
C MET A 58 -12.20 -0.02 -10.42
N LEU A 59 -11.27 0.84 -10.00
CA LEU A 59 -11.49 2.29 -9.84
C LEU A 59 -11.71 3.03 -11.17
N LYS A 60 -11.03 2.59 -12.23
CA LYS A 60 -11.09 3.23 -13.55
C LYS A 60 -12.16 2.61 -14.46
N GLY A 61 -12.50 1.34 -14.25
CA GLY A 61 -13.47 0.60 -15.08
C GLY A 61 -14.91 0.63 -14.55
N ALA A 62 -15.15 1.03 -13.30
CA ALA A 62 -16.50 1.11 -12.75
C ALA A 62 -17.24 2.39 -13.20
N THR A 63 -18.53 2.24 -13.52
CA THR A 63 -19.46 3.37 -13.71
C THR A 63 -19.85 4.03 -12.39
N ALA A 64 -19.64 3.33 -11.28
CA ALA A 64 -19.90 3.80 -9.92
C ALA A 64 -18.84 4.82 -9.47
N GLY A 65 -19.23 5.74 -8.58
CA GLY A 65 -18.33 6.75 -8.01
C GLY A 65 -17.20 6.15 -7.15
N ILE A 66 -16.12 6.90 -7.00
CA ILE A 66 -14.93 6.48 -6.21
C ILE A 66 -15.31 6.16 -4.77
N TRP A 67 -16.15 7.01 -4.19
CA TRP A 67 -16.55 6.93 -2.81
C TRP A 67 -17.38 5.68 -2.54
N ILE A 68 -18.33 5.35 -3.42
CA ILE A 68 -19.15 4.15 -3.26
C ILE A 68 -18.32 2.88 -3.45
N LEU A 69 -17.40 2.87 -4.42
CA LEU A 69 -16.51 1.74 -4.62
C LEU A 69 -15.55 1.55 -3.44
N ASN A 70 -15.00 2.65 -2.89
CA ASN A 70 -14.15 2.59 -1.71
C ASN A 70 -14.92 2.12 -0.46
N VAL A 71 -16.20 2.50 -0.32
CA VAL A 71 -17.08 1.98 0.73
C VAL A 71 -17.36 0.49 0.56
N GLN A 72 -17.59 0.01 -0.68
CA GLN A 72 -17.75 -1.41 -0.96
C GLN A 72 -16.48 -2.20 -0.62
N LEU A 73 -15.31 -1.68 -0.94
CA LEU A 73 -14.05 -2.34 -0.61
C LEU A 73 -13.78 -2.34 0.90
N ALA A 74 -14.09 -1.24 1.58
CA ALA A 74 -13.99 -1.15 3.03
C ALA A 74 -14.96 -2.12 3.72
N SER A 75 -16.19 -2.29 3.23
CA SER A 75 -17.16 -3.20 3.85
C SER A 75 -16.69 -4.66 3.77
N PHE A 76 -16.13 -5.10 2.64
CA PHE A 76 -15.50 -6.42 2.55
C PHE A 76 -14.30 -6.56 3.49
N SER A 77 -13.46 -5.53 3.57
CA SER A 77 -12.30 -5.54 4.49
C SER A 77 -12.73 -5.64 5.96
N VAL A 78 -13.83 -4.98 6.36
CA VAL A 78 -14.34 -5.04 7.74
C VAL A 78 -14.79 -6.45 8.11
N VAL A 79 -15.49 -7.15 7.21
CA VAL A 79 -15.95 -8.54 7.47
C VAL A 79 -14.76 -9.48 7.66
N ILE A 80 -13.75 -9.38 6.79
CA ILE A 80 -12.54 -10.20 6.87
C ILE A 80 -11.74 -9.86 8.13
N ALA A 81 -11.56 -8.58 8.43
CA ALA A 81 -10.84 -8.12 9.62
C ALA A 81 -11.52 -8.56 10.93
N LEU A 82 -12.85 -8.46 11.01
CA LEU A 82 -13.61 -8.94 12.18
C LEU A 82 -13.50 -10.45 12.33
N THR A 83 -13.55 -11.20 11.22
CA THR A 83 -13.39 -12.66 11.27
C THR A 83 -12.00 -13.05 11.76
N GLY A 84 -10.95 -12.38 11.26
CA GLY A 84 -9.58 -12.58 11.73
C GLY A 84 -9.40 -12.23 13.20
N LEU A 85 -9.99 -11.11 13.64
CA LEU A 85 -9.95 -10.68 15.03
C LEU A 85 -10.62 -11.70 15.97
N LEU A 86 -11.78 -12.24 15.57
CA LEU A 86 -12.47 -13.27 16.35
C LEU A 86 -11.75 -14.62 16.35
N TYR A 87 -10.93 -14.91 15.34
CA TYR A 87 -10.14 -16.15 15.31
C TYR A 87 -8.91 -16.06 16.23
N THR A 88 -8.25 -14.90 16.26
CA THR A 88 -6.99 -14.71 16.99
C THR A 88 -7.17 -14.25 18.43
N GLU A 89 -8.02 -13.25 18.66
CA GLU A 89 -8.03 -12.46 19.90
C GLU A 89 -9.34 -12.62 20.69
N ARG A 90 -10.09 -13.71 20.44
CA ARG A 90 -11.40 -13.96 21.07
C ARG A 90 -11.37 -13.85 22.58
N GLU A 91 -10.38 -14.45 23.22
CA GLU A 91 -10.29 -14.52 24.69
C GLU A 91 -10.03 -13.14 25.31
N ASN A 92 -9.18 -12.32 24.67
CA ASN A 92 -8.90 -10.95 25.07
C ASN A 92 -10.13 -10.04 24.95
N ILE A 93 -10.94 -10.21 23.89
CA ILE A 93 -12.13 -9.41 23.65
C ILE A 93 -13.24 -9.72 24.67
N VAL A 94 -13.42 -11.00 25.00
CA VAL A 94 -14.45 -11.43 25.97
C VAL A 94 -14.07 -11.01 27.39
N SER A 95 -12.79 -11.08 27.74
CA SER A 95 -12.32 -10.77 29.11
C SER A 95 -12.16 -9.27 29.37
N ASN A 96 -11.60 -8.51 28.42
CA ASN A 96 -11.22 -7.11 28.65
C ASN A 96 -12.08 -6.11 27.86
N GLY A 97 -12.92 -6.58 26.93
CA GLY A 97 -13.71 -5.75 26.03
C GLY A 97 -12.94 -5.33 24.77
N PHE A 98 -13.68 -4.96 23.72
CA PHE A 98 -13.14 -4.69 22.38
C PHE A 98 -12.14 -3.50 22.33
N PHE A 99 -12.38 -2.46 23.13
CA PHE A 99 -11.57 -1.23 23.13
C PHE A 99 -10.50 -1.19 24.22
N TYR A 100 -10.16 -2.34 24.79
CA TYR A 100 -9.13 -2.42 25.82
C TYR A 100 -7.74 -2.07 25.26
N GLY A 101 -7.03 -1.16 25.94
CA GLY A 101 -5.69 -0.73 25.53
C GLY A 101 -5.65 0.34 24.43
N PHE A 102 -6.81 0.91 24.02
CA PHE A 102 -6.84 2.01 23.07
C PHE A 102 -6.32 3.31 23.71
N SER A 103 -5.20 3.80 23.20
CA SER A 103 -4.60 5.07 23.63
C SER A 103 -4.90 6.18 22.60
N ALA A 104 -4.67 7.45 22.97
CA ALA A 104 -4.79 8.58 22.03
C ALA A 104 -3.92 8.38 20.76
N TRP A 105 -2.76 7.72 20.90
CA TRP A 105 -1.90 7.37 19.77
C TRP A 105 -2.53 6.33 18.85
N THR A 106 -3.25 5.36 19.39
CA THR A 106 -4.00 4.35 18.62
C THR A 106 -5.07 5.03 17.76
N TYR A 107 -5.86 5.93 18.33
CA TYR A 107 -6.87 6.68 17.58
C TYR A 107 -6.25 7.55 16.48
N THR A 108 -5.12 8.18 16.77
CA THR A 108 -4.38 8.98 15.78
C THR A 108 -3.85 8.11 14.63
N ALA A 109 -3.26 6.94 14.93
CA ALA A 109 -2.77 6.01 13.93
C ALA A 109 -3.90 5.48 13.04
N ILE A 110 -5.05 5.14 13.62
CA ILE A 110 -6.25 4.71 12.87
C ILE A 110 -6.72 5.83 11.93
N GLY A 111 -6.82 7.07 12.43
CA GLY A 111 -7.20 8.22 11.62
C GLY A 111 -6.24 8.48 10.46
N LEU A 112 -4.93 8.44 10.74
CA LEU A 112 -3.90 8.64 9.72
C LEU A 112 -3.91 7.51 8.67
N GLN A 113 -4.09 6.26 9.08
CA GLN A 113 -4.17 5.11 8.18
C GLN A 113 -5.42 5.18 7.29
N ALA A 114 -6.56 5.60 7.84
CA ALA A 114 -7.79 5.77 7.10
C ALA A 114 -7.67 6.88 6.04
N ILE A 115 -7.12 8.04 6.43
CA ILE A 115 -6.85 9.15 5.50
C ILE A 115 -5.83 8.71 4.43
N GLY A 116 -4.76 8.02 4.82
CA GLY A 116 -3.76 7.50 3.89
C GLY A 116 -4.37 6.55 2.85
N GLY A 117 -5.26 5.64 3.27
CA GLY A 117 -5.98 4.75 2.35
C GLY A 117 -6.87 5.50 1.36
N LEU A 118 -7.58 6.54 1.82
CA LEU A 118 -8.39 7.41 0.96
C LEU A 118 -7.54 8.18 -0.06
N VAL A 119 -6.41 8.74 0.39
CA VAL A 119 -5.47 9.43 -0.50
C VAL A 119 -4.91 8.48 -1.56
N VAL A 120 -4.56 7.25 -1.18
CA VAL A 120 -4.10 6.23 -2.12
C VAL A 120 -5.17 5.90 -3.17
N ALA A 121 -6.45 5.78 -2.77
CA ALA A 121 -7.55 5.55 -3.71
C ALA A 121 -7.69 6.68 -4.73
N VAL A 122 -7.59 7.93 -4.26
CA VAL A 122 -7.61 9.13 -5.12
C VAL A 122 -6.43 9.13 -6.07
N VAL A 123 -5.20 8.94 -5.57
CA VAL A 123 -3.98 8.90 -6.39
C VAL A 123 -4.06 7.82 -7.47
N VAL A 124 -4.51 6.61 -7.14
CA VAL A 124 -4.62 5.52 -8.12
C VAL A 124 -5.65 5.82 -9.21
N LYS A 125 -6.72 6.56 -8.89
CA LYS A 125 -7.69 6.96 -9.91
C LYS A 125 -7.15 8.00 -10.88
N TYR A 126 -6.48 9.04 -10.36
CA TYR A 126 -6.07 10.19 -11.18
C TYR A 126 -4.70 10.01 -11.83
N ALA A 127 -3.83 9.20 -11.23
CA ALA A 127 -2.56 8.78 -11.80
C ALA A 127 -2.67 7.30 -12.23
N ASP A 128 -1.73 6.46 -11.79
CA ASP A 128 -1.70 5.02 -12.02
C ASP A 128 -1.02 4.35 -10.81
N ASN A 129 -1.19 3.05 -10.64
CA ASN A 129 -0.53 2.30 -9.57
C ASN A 129 1.01 2.33 -9.69
N ILE A 130 1.55 2.52 -10.91
CA ILE A 130 3.00 2.67 -11.17
C ILE A 130 3.53 4.00 -10.63
N LEU A 131 2.87 5.12 -10.95
CA LEU A 131 3.29 6.44 -10.47
C LEU A 131 3.17 6.56 -8.94
N LYS A 132 2.17 5.90 -8.34
CA LYS A 132 2.08 5.73 -6.88
C LYS A 132 3.33 5.03 -6.32
N GLY A 133 3.80 3.95 -6.95
CA GLY A 133 5.00 3.22 -6.52
C GLY A 133 6.26 4.09 -6.52
N PHE A 134 6.44 4.90 -7.56
CA PHE A 134 7.55 5.86 -7.62
C PHE A 134 7.43 6.96 -6.56
N ALA A 135 6.24 7.54 -6.38
CA ALA A 135 5.99 8.57 -5.37
C ALA A 135 6.29 8.05 -3.95
N THR A 136 5.86 6.84 -3.62
CA THR A 136 6.18 6.20 -2.33
C THR A 136 7.68 5.99 -2.16
N SER A 137 8.38 5.55 -3.20
CA SER A 137 9.83 5.31 -3.15
C SER A 137 10.62 6.61 -2.92
N ILE A 138 10.25 7.70 -3.61
CA ILE A 138 10.84 9.03 -3.39
C ILE A 138 10.52 9.52 -1.97
N SER A 139 9.28 9.31 -1.49
CA SER A 139 8.88 9.70 -0.13
C SER A 139 9.73 9.02 0.94
N ILE A 140 10.08 7.73 0.75
CA ILE A 140 10.98 7.00 1.66
C ILE A 140 12.38 7.61 1.65
N VAL A 141 12.92 7.93 0.46
CA VAL A 141 14.23 8.58 0.33
C VAL A 141 14.26 9.92 1.07
N ILE A 142 13.27 10.78 0.86
CA ILE A 142 13.18 12.09 1.52
C ILE A 142 13.07 11.92 3.03
N SER A 143 12.25 10.98 3.49
CA SER A 143 12.09 10.68 4.92
C SER A 143 13.41 10.24 5.56
N CYS A 144 14.21 9.42 4.87
CA CYS A 144 15.54 9.06 5.32
C CYS A 144 16.51 10.25 5.34
N LEU A 145 16.51 11.12 4.33
CA LEU A 145 17.36 12.32 4.32
C LEU A 145 17.03 13.27 5.47
N LEU A 146 15.74 13.47 5.75
CA LEU A 146 15.29 14.25 6.90
C LEU A 146 15.71 13.59 8.22
N SER A 147 15.63 12.26 8.31
CA SER A 147 16.05 11.52 9.50
C SER A 147 17.55 11.68 9.79
N VAL A 148 18.39 11.66 8.75
CA VAL A 148 19.83 11.93 8.89
C VAL A 148 20.09 13.34 9.41
N HIS A 149 19.34 14.33 8.94
CA HIS A 149 19.51 15.72 9.35
C HIS A 149 19.02 16.00 10.78
N PHE A 150 17.93 15.36 11.22
CA PHE A 150 17.32 15.60 12.53
C PHE A 150 17.82 14.68 13.65
N PHE A 151 18.27 13.46 13.33
CA PHE A 151 18.59 12.41 14.31
C PHE A 151 20.05 11.92 14.24
N ASP A 152 20.94 12.61 13.50
CA ASP A 152 22.37 12.28 13.34
C ASP A 152 22.62 10.81 12.97
N PHE A 153 21.75 10.22 12.14
CA PHE A 153 21.82 8.81 11.78
C PHE A 153 23.00 8.52 10.83
N VAL A 154 23.83 7.53 11.16
CA VAL A 154 25.00 7.14 10.34
C VAL A 154 24.54 6.44 9.06
N VAL A 155 24.65 7.13 7.93
CA VAL A 155 24.31 6.59 6.61
C VAL A 155 25.36 5.58 6.14
N THR A 156 24.92 4.39 5.76
CA THR A 156 25.79 3.38 5.12
C THR A 156 25.94 3.66 3.63
N ASN A 157 27.12 3.45 3.04
CA ASN A 157 27.39 3.66 1.61
C ASN A 157 26.41 2.91 0.68
N ARG A 158 25.93 1.74 1.11
CA ARG A 158 24.91 0.94 0.39
C ARG A 158 23.57 1.65 0.28
N PHE A 159 23.17 2.40 1.32
CA PHE A 159 21.97 3.22 1.30
C PHE A 159 22.12 4.35 0.27
N GLY A 160 23.27 5.04 0.27
CA GLY A 160 23.56 6.10 -0.71
C GLY A 160 23.47 5.63 -2.16
N LEU A 161 24.05 4.45 -2.46
CA LEU A 161 23.94 3.86 -3.80
C LEU A 161 22.48 3.52 -4.17
N GLY A 162 21.70 2.98 -3.24
CA GLY A 162 20.27 2.74 -3.44
C GLY A 162 19.48 4.02 -3.67
N THR A 163 19.76 5.09 -2.91
CA THR A 163 19.13 6.39 -3.07
C THR A 163 19.37 6.99 -4.45
N VAL A 164 20.61 6.99 -4.93
CA VAL A 164 20.95 7.50 -6.27
C VAL A 164 20.21 6.69 -7.34
N LEU A 165 20.14 5.37 -7.19
CA LEU A 165 19.44 4.49 -8.13
C LEU A 165 17.94 4.79 -8.19
N VAL A 166 17.28 4.97 -7.04
CA VAL A 166 15.84 5.32 -6.97
C VAL A 166 15.59 6.68 -7.62
N LEU A 167 16.40 7.68 -7.31
CA LEU A 167 16.27 9.02 -7.90
C LEU A 167 16.50 9.01 -9.42
N ALA A 168 17.51 8.27 -9.90
CA ALA A 168 17.77 8.11 -11.32
C ALA A 168 16.61 7.41 -12.05
N SER A 169 16.05 6.36 -11.46
CA SER A 169 14.89 5.63 -12.02
C SER A 169 13.66 6.53 -12.10
N SER A 170 13.34 7.28 -11.04
CA SER A 170 12.21 8.21 -11.04
C SER A 170 12.40 9.36 -12.03
N TYR A 171 13.61 9.90 -12.14
CA TYR A 171 13.92 10.94 -13.12
C TYR A 171 13.71 10.43 -14.55
N LEU A 172 14.24 9.23 -14.85
CA LEU A 172 14.08 8.61 -16.17
C LEU A 172 12.61 8.39 -16.52
N TYR A 173 11.81 7.88 -15.56
CA TYR A 173 10.37 7.69 -15.75
C TYR A 173 9.64 8.99 -16.05
N GLY A 174 9.97 10.09 -15.36
CA GLY A 174 9.37 11.40 -15.59
C GLY A 174 9.75 12.07 -16.92
N THR A 175 10.91 11.71 -17.49
CA THR A 175 11.37 12.25 -18.79
C THR A 175 10.84 11.50 -20.01
N CYS A 176 10.20 10.35 -19.83
CA CYS A 176 9.60 9.60 -20.93
C CYS A 176 8.23 10.23 -21.27
N PRO A 177 8.03 10.77 -22.48
CA PRO A 177 6.74 11.35 -22.85
C PRO A 177 5.66 10.25 -22.84
N PRO A 178 4.44 10.56 -22.37
CA PRO A 178 3.35 9.58 -22.37
C PRO A 178 3.13 9.10 -23.81
N VAL A 179 3.20 7.78 -24.01
CA VAL A 179 2.83 7.17 -25.29
C VAL A 179 1.36 7.47 -25.51
N SER A 180 1.08 8.43 -26.39
CA SER A 180 -0.29 8.75 -26.78
C SER A 180 -0.96 7.46 -27.24
N PRO A 181 -2.16 7.11 -26.75
CA PRO A 181 -2.90 5.99 -27.28
C PRO A 181 -3.03 6.20 -28.79
N ARG A 182 -2.53 5.25 -29.59
CA ARG A 182 -2.86 5.23 -31.02
C ARG A 182 -4.38 5.10 -31.08
N THR A 183 -5.05 6.19 -31.46
CA THR A 183 -6.41 6.15 -31.96
C THR A 183 -6.39 5.28 -33.21
N THR A 184 -6.52 3.97 -33.05
CA THR A 184 -6.93 3.10 -34.15
C THR A 184 -8.36 3.51 -34.47
N ASN A 185 -8.49 4.55 -35.29
CA ASN A 185 -9.67 4.80 -36.09
C ASN A 185 -9.80 3.60 -37.02
N ALA A 186 -10.38 2.51 -36.53
CA ALA A 186 -11.17 1.65 -37.39
C ALA A 186 -12.40 2.48 -37.76
N GLN A 187 -12.27 3.32 -38.79
CA GLN A 187 -13.41 3.76 -39.57
C GLN A 187 -14.22 2.50 -39.90
N PRO A 188 -15.49 2.37 -39.49
CA PRO A 188 -16.37 1.53 -40.25
C PRO A 188 -16.46 2.23 -41.61
N THR A 189 -15.82 1.63 -42.61
CA THR A 189 -16.03 1.97 -44.01
C THR A 189 -17.53 2.08 -44.21
N LEU A 190 -18.02 3.32 -44.39
CA LEU A 190 -19.35 3.61 -44.89
C LEU A 190 -19.43 2.96 -46.27
N ILE A 191 -19.81 1.68 -46.32
CA ILE A 191 -20.38 1.11 -47.51
C ILE A 191 -21.73 1.81 -47.62
N SER A 192 -21.72 2.84 -48.46
CA SER A 192 -22.89 3.48 -49.03
C SER A 192 -23.82 2.40 -49.58
N VAL A 193 -24.78 1.95 -48.77
CA VAL A 193 -26.03 1.40 -49.30
C VAL A 193 -26.82 2.61 -49.81
N SER A 194 -26.40 3.04 -50.99
CA SER A 194 -27.16 3.93 -51.86
C SER A 194 -28.46 3.20 -52.18
N THR A 195 -29.58 3.84 -51.84
CA THR A 195 -30.85 3.86 -52.57
C THR A 195 -31.15 2.68 -53.50
N GLU A 196 -32.20 1.94 -53.18
CA GLU A 196 -33.21 1.59 -54.20
C GLU A 196 -34.59 1.45 -53.54
N LYS A 197 -35.46 2.40 -53.86
CA LYS A 197 -36.91 2.31 -53.67
C LYS A 197 -37.45 1.38 -54.77
N ARG A 198 -38.13 0.30 -54.40
CA ARG A 198 -39.32 -0.17 -55.13
C ARG A 198 -40.20 -1.04 -54.26
#